data_AF-A0A2I1IKP6-F1
#
_entry.id   AF-A0A2I1IKP6-F1
#
_cell.length_a   1.000
_cell.length_b   1.000
_cell.length_c   1.000
_cell.angle_alpha   90.00
_cell.angle_beta   90.00
_cell.angle_gamma   90.00
#
_symmetry.space_group_name_H-M   'P 1'
#
loop_
_entity.id
_entity.type
_entity.pdbx_description
1 polymer ?
#
loop_
_entity_poly.entity_id
_entity_poly.type
_entity_poly.pdbx_seq_one_letter_code
_entity_poly.pdbx_strand_id
1 'polypeptide(L)'
;MSESEKVRLAAENDKLLKQVSRQIQSLQELPEKVSGLSTQMSKLMKYYYGPWRDDREELEKAGKGQFGVLSEDAIWDQMGSYRQVLEDLKDAVGKALEEYEQ
;
A
#
# COMPACT_ATOMS: atom_id res chain seq x y z
N MET A 1 22.07 10.07 37.99
CA MET A 1 21.77 8.74 37.44
C MET A 1 22.88 7.77 37.85
N SER A 2 22.52 6.72 38.59
CA SER A 2 23.44 5.67 39.05
C SER A 2 23.94 4.81 37.88
N GLU A 3 24.95 3.99 38.14
CA GLU A 3 25.43 3.01 37.15
C GLU A 3 24.35 1.99 36.77
N SER A 4 23.56 1.51 37.74
CA SER A 4 22.46 0.58 37.48
C SER A 4 21.36 1.20 36.61
N GLU A 5 21.05 2.48 36.80
CA GLU A 5 20.09 3.20 35.95
C GLU A 5 20.61 3.37 34.52
N LYS A 6 21.91 3.66 34.34
CA LYS A 6 22.55 3.74 33.01
C LYS A 6 22.50 2.40 32.28
N VAL A 7 22.81 1.29 32.97
CA VAL A 7 22.77 -0.06 32.39
C VAL A 7 21.36 -0.44 31.97
N ARG A 8 20.35 -0.15 32.80
CA ARG A 8 18.94 -0.41 32.44
C ARG A 8 18.53 0.36 31.19
N LEU A 9 18.85 1.66 31.14
CA LEU A 9 18.53 2.51 30.00
C LEU A 9 19.23 2.03 28.71
N ALA A 10 20.49 1.62 28.81
CA ALA A 10 21.24 1.07 27.67
C ALA A 10 20.60 -0.22 27.13
N ALA A 11 20.17 -1.12 28.01
CA ALA A 11 19.51 -2.37 27.62
C ALA A 11 18.14 -2.11 26.95
N GLU A 12 17.36 -1.17 27.46
CA GLU A 12 16.09 -0.74 26.86
C GLU A 12 16.30 -0.15 25.46
N ASN A 13 17.30 0.71 25.29
CA ASN A 13 17.63 1.31 24.01
C ASN A 13 18.22 0.33 23.00
N ASP A 14 19.03 -0.66 23.44
CA ASP A 14 19.54 -1.72 22.56
C ASP A 14 18.40 -2.57 21.98
N LYS A 15 17.38 -2.87 22.81
CA LYS A 15 16.18 -3.55 22.34
C LYS A 15 15.42 -2.69 21.33
N LEU A 16 15.25 -1.40 21.61
CA LEU A 16 14.57 -0.46 20.71
C LEU A 16 15.31 -0.34 19.37
N LEU A 17 16.63 -0.20 19.40
CA LEU A 17 17.47 -0.14 18.20
C LEU A 17 17.25 -1.35 17.29
N LYS A 18 17.25 -2.56 17.86
CA LYS A 18 17.00 -3.80 17.10
C LYS A 18 15.61 -3.83 16.47
N GLN A 19 14.60 -3.28 17.16
CA GLN A 19 13.24 -3.18 16.61
C GLN A 19 13.16 -2.19 15.45
N VAL A 20 13.73 -0.99 15.63
CA VAL A 20 13.77 0.05 14.60
C VAL A 20 14.50 -0.43 13.35
N SER A 21 15.65 -1.10 13.49
CA SER A 21 16.38 -1.63 12.33
C SER A 21 15.55 -2.60 11.48
N ARG A 22 14.73 -3.45 12.11
CA ARG A 22 13.82 -4.35 11.38
C ARG A 22 12.70 -3.59 10.68
N GLN A 23 12.15 -2.58 11.33
CA GLN A 23 11.09 -1.75 10.75
C GLN A 23 11.60 -0.95 9.54
N ILE A 24 12.81 -0.39 9.64
CA ILE A 24 13.47 0.30 8.51
C ILE A 24 13.65 -0.66 7.32
N GLN A 25 14.09 -1.90 7.58
CA GLN A 25 14.23 -2.89 6.51
C GLN A 25 12.89 -3.17 5.82
N SER A 26 11.79 -3.30 6.56
CA SER A 26 10.46 -3.48 5.97
C SER A 26 10.02 -2.26 5.12
N LEU A 27 10.40 -1.04 5.52
CA LEU A 27 10.11 0.17 4.76
C LEU A 27 10.91 0.26 3.46
N GLN A 28 12.11 -0.31 3.41
CA GLN A 28 12.94 -0.34 2.19
C GLN A 28 12.29 -1.13 1.04
N GLU A 29 11.43 -2.11 1.35
CA GLU A 29 10.69 -2.90 0.35
C GLU A 29 9.43 -2.19 -0.16
N LEU A 30 8.94 -1.16 0.55
CA LEU A 30 7.67 -0.52 0.26
C LEU A 30 7.63 0.16 -1.12
N PRO A 31 8.67 0.87 -1.60
CA PRO A 31 8.66 1.49 -2.92
C PRO A 31 8.44 0.48 -4.06
N GLU A 32 9.07 -0.70 -3.98
CA GLU A 32 8.90 -1.76 -4.97
C GLU A 32 7.46 -2.30 -4.97
N LYS A 33 6.90 -2.55 -3.77
CA LYS A 33 5.51 -3.00 -3.62
C LYS A 33 4.51 -1.98 -4.19
N VAL A 34 4.71 -0.70 -3.92
CA VAL A 34 3.88 0.39 -4.45
C VAL A 34 3.98 0.48 -5.97
N SER A 35 5.18 0.37 -6.54
CA SER A 35 5.41 0.36 -7.99
C SER A 35 4.75 -0.83 -8.68
N GLY A 36 4.88 -2.03 -8.09
CA GLY A 36 4.25 -3.25 -8.57
C GLY A 36 2.72 -3.14 -8.59
N LEU A 37 2.13 -2.63 -7.50
CA LEU A 37 0.70 -2.39 -7.41
C LEU A 37 0.23 -1.34 -8.44
N SER A 38 0.99 -0.25 -8.61
CA SER A 38 0.69 0.78 -9.62
C SER A 38 0.62 0.23 -11.04
N THR A 39 1.54 -0.67 -11.38
CA THR A 39 1.54 -1.34 -12.69
C THR A 39 0.30 -2.22 -12.88
N GLN A 40 -0.12 -2.96 -11.85
CA GLN A 40 -1.32 -3.79 -11.89
C GLN A 40 -2.60 -2.96 -11.99
N MET A 41 -2.74 -1.93 -11.15
CA MET A 41 -3.88 -1.02 -11.18
C MET A 41 -3.99 -0.28 -12.50
N SER A 42 -2.86 0.15 -13.10
CA SER A 42 -2.85 0.75 -14.43
C SER A 42 -3.43 -0.16 -15.51
N LYS A 43 -3.22 -1.48 -15.42
CA LYS A 43 -3.81 -2.45 -16.36
C LYS A 43 -5.32 -2.58 -16.13
N LEU A 44 -5.77 -2.68 -14.88
CA LEU A 44 -7.19 -2.75 -14.55
C LEU A 44 -7.94 -1.48 -14.96
N MET A 45 -7.36 -0.30 -14.73
CA MET A 45 -7.95 0.97 -15.14
C MET A 45 -8.06 1.08 -16.67
N LYS A 46 -7.02 0.67 -17.40
CA LYS A 46 -7.06 0.63 -18.87
C LYS A 46 -8.14 -0.31 -19.40
N TYR A 47 -8.34 -1.44 -18.72
CA TYR A 47 -9.42 -2.38 -19.04
C TYR A 47 -10.79 -1.75 -18.78
N TYR A 48 -11.01 -1.23 -17.56
CA TYR A 48 -12.27 -0.63 -17.11
C TYR A 48 -12.71 0.56 -17.97
N TYR A 49 -11.78 1.45 -18.33
CA TYR A 49 -12.07 2.61 -19.18
C TYR A 49 -12.04 2.31 -20.68
N GLY A 50 -11.68 1.09 -21.08
CA GLY A 50 -11.61 0.67 -22.47
C GLY A 50 -12.67 -0.40 -22.77
N PRO A 51 -12.27 -1.65 -23.04
CA PRO A 51 -13.17 -2.69 -23.55
C PRO A 51 -14.14 -3.25 -22.50
N TRP A 52 -14.00 -2.93 -21.21
CA TRP A 52 -14.77 -3.56 -20.13
C TRP A 52 -16.28 -3.59 -20.38
N ARG A 53 -16.86 -2.48 -20.88
CA ARG A 53 -18.31 -2.40 -21.11
C ARG A 53 -18.78 -3.41 -22.16
N ASP A 54 -18.04 -3.48 -23.27
CA ASP A 54 -18.36 -4.36 -24.40
C ASP A 54 -18.14 -5.82 -23.99
N ASP A 55 -17.00 -6.10 -23.35
CA ASP A 55 -16.67 -7.43 -22.82
C ASP A 55 -17.70 -7.93 -21.82
N ARG A 56 -18.17 -7.06 -20.90
CA ARG A 56 -19.22 -7.40 -19.94
C ARG A 56 -20.48 -7.83 -20.67
N GLU A 57 -20.97 -7.05 -21.63
CA GLU A 57 -22.19 -7.34 -22.36
C GLU A 57 -22.07 -8.65 -23.18
N GLU A 58 -20.95 -8.83 -23.88
CA GLU A 58 -20.69 -10.03 -24.68
C GLU A 58 -20.58 -11.29 -23.83
N LEU A 59 -19.83 -11.21 -22.72
CA LEU A 59 -19.62 -12.34 -21.83
C LEU A 59 -20.88 -12.66 -21.01
N GLU A 60 -21.69 -11.67 -20.64
CA GLU A 60 -22.97 -11.89 -19.99
C GLU A 60 -23.93 -12.66 -20.91
N LYS A 61 -24.05 -12.25 -22.18
CA LYS A 61 -24.83 -12.98 -23.20
C LYS A 61 -24.34 -14.41 -23.41
N ALA A 62 -23.04 -14.64 -23.30
CA ALA A 62 -22.41 -15.95 -23.43
C ALA A 62 -22.50 -16.81 -22.14
N GLY A 63 -23.16 -16.33 -21.07
CA GLY A 63 -23.26 -17.03 -19.79
C GLY A 63 -21.93 -17.08 -19.01
N LYS A 64 -21.02 -16.13 -19.27
CA LYS A 64 -19.68 -16.02 -18.69
C LYS A 64 -19.52 -14.80 -17.76
N GLY A 65 -20.61 -14.26 -17.23
CA GLY A 65 -20.62 -13.09 -16.34
C GLY A 65 -20.06 -13.32 -14.92
N GLN A 66 -19.56 -14.51 -14.59
CA GLN A 66 -19.09 -14.84 -13.23
C GLN A 66 -17.74 -14.20 -12.83
N PHE A 67 -17.04 -13.57 -13.77
CA PHE A 67 -15.74 -12.95 -13.47
C PHE A 67 -15.95 -11.64 -12.69
N GLY A 68 -15.32 -11.51 -11.52
CA GLY A 68 -15.48 -10.34 -10.66
C GLY A 68 -15.12 -9.01 -11.33
N VAL A 69 -14.18 -9.02 -12.28
CA VAL A 69 -13.82 -7.83 -13.08
C VAL A 69 -14.96 -7.30 -13.95
N LEU A 70 -15.99 -8.11 -14.23
CA LEU A 70 -17.17 -7.72 -15.01
C LEU A 70 -18.30 -7.15 -14.15
N SER A 71 -18.15 -7.12 -12.81
CA SER A 71 -19.13 -6.44 -11.96
C SER A 71 -19.05 -4.92 -12.13
N GLU A 72 -20.15 -4.23 -11.87
CA GLU A 72 -20.27 -2.78 -12.07
C GLU A 72 -19.24 -1.99 -11.27
N ASP A 73 -18.99 -2.42 -10.03
CA ASP A 73 -18.24 -1.62 -9.06
C ASP A 73 -16.86 -2.21 -8.70
N ALA A 74 -16.54 -3.47 -9.04
CA ALA A 74 -15.32 -4.09 -8.49
C ALA A 74 -14.03 -3.32 -8.82
N ILE A 75 -13.82 -2.94 -10.08
CA ILE A 75 -12.61 -2.19 -10.45
C ILE A 75 -12.69 -0.76 -9.90
N TRP A 76 -13.87 -0.15 -9.93
CA TRP A 76 -14.11 1.20 -9.40
C TRP A 76 -13.78 1.32 -7.91
N ASP A 77 -14.24 0.37 -7.10
CA ASP A 77 -13.96 0.32 -5.67
C ASP A 77 -12.47 0.12 -5.37
N GLN A 78 -11.79 -0.73 -6.17
CA GLN A 78 -10.34 -0.88 -6.04
C GLN A 78 -9.58 0.38 -6.43
N MET A 79 -10.05 1.14 -7.42
CA MET A 79 -9.44 2.43 -7.78
C MET A 79 -9.56 3.45 -6.65
N GLY A 80 -10.74 3.55 -6.04
CA GLY A 80 -10.96 4.42 -4.88
C GLY A 80 -10.07 4.03 -3.69
N SER A 81 -10.05 2.73 -3.37
CA SER A 81 -9.24 2.19 -2.27
C SER A 81 -7.74 2.39 -2.52
N TYR A 82 -7.27 2.12 -3.74
CA TYR A 82 -5.88 2.32 -4.13
C TYR A 82 -5.46 3.78 -3.99
N ARG A 83 -6.30 4.72 -4.46
CA ARG A 83 -6.04 6.15 -4.31
C ARG A 83 -5.91 6.54 -2.85
N GLN A 84 -6.88 6.15 -2.00
CA GLN A 84 -6.87 6.50 -0.58
C GLN A 84 -5.60 6.00 0.12
N VAL A 85 -5.22 4.75 -0.13
CA VAL A 85 -4.00 4.16 0.47
C VAL A 85 -2.73 4.92 0.06
N LEU A 86 -2.65 5.41 -1.17
CA LEU A 86 -1.50 6.21 -1.61
C LEU A 86 -1.47 7.60 -0.96
N GLU A 87 -2.63 8.24 -0.81
CA GLU A 87 -2.75 9.52 -0.11
C GLU A 87 -2.37 9.37 1.36
N ASP A 88 -2.89 8.35 2.05
CA ASP A 88 -2.54 8.06 3.44
C ASP A 88 -1.05 7.78 3.62
N LEU A 89 -0.44 7.01 2.70
CA LEU A 89 0.99 6.72 2.75
C LEU A 89 1.84 7.99 2.54
N LYS A 90 1.46 8.82 1.57
CA LYS A 90 2.14 10.09 1.30
C LYS A 90 2.12 10.98 2.54
N ASP A 91 0.96 11.12 3.17
CA ASP A 91 0.79 11.98 4.34
C ASP A 91 1.57 11.44 5.55
N ALA A 92 1.54 10.13 5.78
CA ALA A 92 2.30 9.50 6.86
C ALA A 92 3.82 9.67 6.68
N VAL A 93 4.33 9.49 5.46
CA VAL A 93 5.76 9.69 5.16
C VAL A 93 6.14 11.17 5.28
N GLY A 94 5.31 12.07 4.76
CA GLY A 94 5.53 13.51 4.87
C GLY A 94 5.66 13.96 6.32
N LYS A 95 4.69 13.57 7.17
CA LYS A 95 4.73 13.86 8.60
C LYS A 95 5.97 13.29 9.30
N ALA A 96 6.36 12.05 8.98
CA ALA A 96 7.53 11.44 9.59
C ALA A 96 8.84 12.15 9.21
N LEU A 97 8.93 12.69 7.99
CA LEU A 97 10.07 13.50 7.55
C LEU A 97 10.11 14.85 8.26
N GLU A 98 8.95 15.52 8.39
CA GLU A 98 8.84 16.78 9.14
C GLU A 98 9.27 16.62 10.60
N GLU A 99 8.91 15.50 11.25
CA GLU A 99 9.32 15.18 12.63
C GLU A 99 10.82 14.85 12.75
N TYR A 100 11.44 14.29 11.70
CA TYR A 100 12.87 13.97 11.68
C TYR A 100 13.77 15.19 11.49
N GLU A 101 13.28 16.21 10.78
CA GLU A 101 14.03 17.43 10.47
C GLU A 101 14.04 18.46 11.62
N GLN A 102 13.27 18.24 12.68
CA GLN A 102 13.20 19.09 13.89
C GLN A 102 14.29 18.77 14.91
#